data_AF-A0A2G1ZVP2-F1
#
_entry.id   AF-A0A2G1ZVP2-F1
#
_cell.length_a   1.000
_cell.length_b   1.000
_cell.length_c   1.000
_cell.angle_alpha   90.00
_cell.angle_beta   90.00
_cell.angle_gamma   90.00
#
_symmetry.space_group_name_H-M   'P 1'
#
loop_
_entity.id
_entity.type
_entity.pdbx_description
1 polymer ?
#
loop_
_entity_poly.entity_id
_entity_poly.type
_entity_poly.pdbx_seq_one_letter_code
_entity_poly.pdbx_strand_id
1 'polypeptide(L)' 'SSLGRPEENVRYRRLDALQVDEVDMLTVVLVGSSNSRLAQLGEGPRMFTPRGYARKIDGDLA' A
#
# COMPACT_ATOMS: atom_id res chain seq x y z
N SER A 1 6.71 -5.63 -15.08
CA SER A 1 5.42 -4.95 -14.98
C SER A 1 4.42 -5.59 -15.92
N SER A 2 3.54 -6.44 -15.38
CA SER A 2 2.33 -6.87 -16.05
C SER A 2 1.39 -7.48 -15.01
N LEU A 3 0.58 -6.64 -14.37
CA LEU A 3 -0.36 -7.00 -13.31
C LEU A 3 -1.19 -8.23 -13.72
N GLY A 4 -1.21 -9.25 -12.87
CA GLY A 4 -1.92 -10.50 -13.12
C GLY A 4 -1.19 -11.52 -14.00
N ARG A 5 0.07 -11.28 -14.39
CA ARG A 5 0.92 -12.25 -15.09
C ARG A 5 2.05 -12.79 -14.19
N PRO A 6 2.68 -13.93 -14.51
CA PRO A 6 3.72 -14.52 -13.68
C PRO A 6 4.92 -13.60 -13.37
N GLU A 7 5.21 -12.65 -14.27
CA GLU A 7 6.26 -11.64 -14.14
C GLU A 7 5.85 -10.37 -13.38
N GLU A 8 4.70 -10.40 -12.70
CA GLU A 8 4.25 -9.29 -11.86
C GLU A 8 5.31 -8.95 -10.79
N ASN A 9 5.57 -7.66 -10.64
CA ASN A 9 6.45 -7.15 -9.60
C ASN A 9 5.73 -6.04 -8.83
N VAL A 10 5.66 -6.20 -7.50
CA VAL A 10 5.04 -5.21 -6.60
C VAL A 10 6.14 -4.55 -5.78
N ARG A 11 6.19 -3.23 -5.80
CA ARG A 11 7.14 -2.42 -5.02
C ARG A 11 6.39 -1.44 -4.14
N TYR A 12 6.76 -1.40 -2.87
CA TYR A 12 6.26 -0.40 -1.94
C TYR A 12 7.26 0.74 -1.80
N ARG A 13 6.76 1.97 -1.87
CA ARG A 13 7.53 3.21 -1.74
C ARG A 13 6.78 4.18 -0.85
N ARG A 14 7.52 4.97 -0.08
CA ARG A 14 7.01 6.26 0.36
C ARG A 14 7.03 7.21 -0.83
N LEU A 15 6.04 8.10 -0.92
CA LEU A 15 5.89 8.98 -2.08
C LEU A 15 7.10 9.91 -2.26
N ASP A 16 7.75 10.32 -1.16
CA ASP A 16 8.96 11.15 -1.15
C ASP A 16 10.22 10.42 -1.66
N ALA A 17 10.19 9.09 -1.69
CA ALA A 17 11.31 8.25 -2.09
C ALA A 17 11.10 7.53 -3.44
N LEU A 18 9.96 7.77 -4.10
CA LEU A 18 9.66 7.21 -5.43
C LEU A 18 10.67 7.76 -6.45
N GLN A 19 11.31 6.87 -7.21
CA GLN A 19 12.19 7.25 -8.31
C GLN A 19 11.43 7.09 -9.64
N VAL A 20 11.42 8.12 -10.48
CA VAL A 20 10.53 8.17 -11.67
C VAL A 20 10.92 7.11 -12.72
N ASP A 21 12.19 6.72 -12.74
CA ASP A 21 12.73 5.67 -13.61
C ASP A 21 12.22 4.26 -13.28
N GLU A 22 11.62 4.06 -12.10
CA GLU A 22 11.03 2.78 -11.72
C GLU A 22 9.62 2.54 -12.27
N VAL A 23 9.04 3.54 -12.96
CA VAL A 23 7.69 3.50 -13.55
C VAL A 23 7.79 3.54 -15.07
N ASP A 24 7.14 2.58 -15.74
CA ASP A 24 7.05 2.49 -17.20
C ASP A 24 5.58 2.46 -17.67
N MET A 25 5.38 2.33 -18.99
CA MET A 25 4.06 2.31 -19.63
C MET A 25 3.14 1.15 -19.18
N LEU A 26 3.69 0.09 -18.60
CA LEU A 26 2.97 -1.09 -18.11
C LEU A 26 2.90 -1.15 -16.58
N THR A 27 3.33 -0.08 -15.89
CA THR A 27 3.28 0.02 -14.43
C THR A 27 2.02 0.76 -13.98
N VAL A 28 1.27 0.15 -13.06
CA VAL A 28 0.16 0.81 -12.36
C VAL A 28 0.70 1.40 -11.05
N VAL A 29 0.53 2.70 -10.87
CA VAL A 29 0.87 3.39 -9.62
C VAL A 29 -0.39 3.53 -8.77
N LEU A 30 -0.41 2.86 -7.61
CA LEU A 30 -1.47 2.97 -6.61
C LEU A 30 -1.00 3.91 -5.49
N VAL A 31 -1.70 5.03 -5.30
CA VAL A 31 -1.43 5.96 -4.21
C VAL A 31 -2.50 5.80 -3.13
N GLY A 32 -2.07 5.34 -1.95
CA GLY A 32 -2.93 5.24 -0.77
C GLY A 32 -3.25 6.60 -0.14
N SER A 33 -4.16 6.60 0.82
CA SER A 33 -4.41 7.78 1.67
C SER A 33 -3.25 8.03 2.64
N SER A 34 -3.24 9.19 3.31
CA SER A 34 -2.33 9.47 4.43
C SER A 34 -2.44 8.46 5.59
N ASN A 35 -3.55 7.73 5.67
CA ASN A 35 -3.79 6.69 6.68
C ASN A 35 -3.37 5.30 6.22
N SER A 36 -2.90 5.11 4.99
CA SER A 36 -2.46 3.81 4.50
C SER A 36 -1.19 3.36 5.25
N ARG A 37 -1.08 2.06 5.52
CA ARG A 37 0.00 1.43 6.27
C ARG A 37 0.47 0.16 5.56
N LEU A 38 1.70 -0.26 5.84
CA LEU A 38 2.27 -1.53 5.38
C LEU A 38 2.35 -2.49 6.55
N ALA A 39 1.66 -3.63 6.47
CA ALA A 39 1.76 -4.71 7.44
C ALA A 39 2.72 -5.79 6.92
N GLN A 40 3.56 -6.34 7.80
CA GLN A 40 4.36 -7.51 7.50
C GLN A 40 3.59 -8.77 7.92
N LEU A 41 3.19 -9.58 6.94
CA LEU A 41 2.47 -10.84 7.16
C LEU A 41 3.40 -12.03 6.85
N GLY A 42 2.98 -13.25 7.19
CA GLY A 42 3.75 -14.46 6.87
C GLY A 42 3.95 -14.69 5.38
N GLU A 43 3.03 -14.18 4.55
CA GLU A 43 3.10 -14.20 3.08
C GLU A 43 3.82 -12.99 2.47
N GLY A 44 4.28 -12.04 3.30
CA GLY A 44 4.98 -10.83 2.89
C GLY A 44 4.24 -9.53 3.18
N PRO A 45 4.77 -8.39 2.68
CA PRO A 45 4.21 -7.07 2.94
C PRO A 45 2.86 -6.85 2.24
N ARG A 46 1.88 -6.31 2.98
CA ARG A 46 0.57 -5.92 2.46
C ARG A 46 0.20 -4.50 2.84
N MET A 47 -0.14 -3.69 1.83
CA MET A 47 -0.67 -2.34 2.07
C MET A 47 -2.17 -2.42 2.39
N PHE A 48 -2.60 -1.70 3.42
CA PHE A 48 -4.00 -1.56 3.77
C PHE A 48 -4.27 -0.15 4.29
N THR A 49 -5.55 0.25 4.30
CA THR A 49 -5.98 1.49 4.93
C THR A 49 -6.96 1.14 6.06
N PRO A 50 -6.58 1.36 7.33
CA PRO A 50 -7.48 1.07 8.45
C PRO A 50 -8.75 1.90 8.31
N ARG A 51 -9.91 1.25 8.42
CA ARG A 51 -11.16 1.97 8.63
C ARG A 51 -11.24 2.38 10.10
N GLY A 52 -11.86 3.52 10.39
CA GLY A 52 -11.90 4.17 11.72
C GLY A 52 -12.55 3.38 12.87
N TYR A 53 -12.73 2.06 12.74
CA TYR A 53 -13.13 1.17 13.82
C TYR A 53 -12.14 1.16 14.99
N ALA A 54 -10.88 1.55 14.79
CA ALA A 54 -9.95 1.75 15.90
C ALA A 54 -10.53 2.69 16.97
N ARG A 55 -11.19 3.79 16.56
CA ARG A 55 -11.89 4.69 17.50
C ARG A 55 -13.08 4.03 18.21
N LYS A 56 -13.72 3.03 17.60
CA LYS A 56 -14.78 2.26 18.24
C LYS A 56 -14.25 1.23 19.24
N ILE A 57 -13.00 0.80 19.10
CA ILE A 57 -12.34 -0.18 19.97
C ILE A 57 -11.70 0.54 21.18
N ASP A 58 -11.11 1.72 20.96
CA ASP A 58 -10.47 2.53 22.03
C ASP A 58 -11.49 3.28 22.93
N GLY A 59 -12.79 3.07 22.73
CA GLY A 59 -13.83 3.54 23.66
C GLY A 59 -14.09 5.05 23.67
N ASP A 60 -13.51 5.81 22.74
CA ASP A 60 -13.62 7.28 22.69
C ASP A 60 -14.89 7.73 21.94
N LEU A 61 -16.03 7.14 22.34
CA LEU A 61 -17.37 7.62 22.03
C LEU A 61 -18.01 8.06 23.34
N ALA A 62 -17.67 9.28 23.75
CA ALA A 62 -18.49 10.13 24.61
C ALA A 62 -19.22 11.16 23.72
#